data_AF-A0A418B6E8-F1
#
_entry.id   AF-A0A418B6E8-F1
#
_cell.length_a   1.000
_cell.length_b   1.000
_cell.length_c   1.000
_cell.angle_alpha   90.00
_cell.angle_beta   90.00
_cell.angle_gamma   90.00
#
_symmetry.space_group_name_H-M   'P 1'
#
loop_
_entity.id
_entity.type
_entity.pdbx_description
1 polymer ?
#
loop_
_entity_poly.entity_id
_entity_poly.type
_entity_poly.pdbx_seq_one_letter_code
_entity_poly.pdbx_strand_id
1 'polypeptide(L)'
;MIWNPSCRARKSSAGYDLTRLLIGSEGTLGVVTEVELRLHGVPEIQRLAVCSFPSIQLAVDTCTAIMQMGIPVARMELMDEHTMAATNRYSKLDNAVLPSLVIELNGTADDVENQTALVDLSKCTRHA
;
A
#
# COMPACT_ATOMS: atom_id res chain seq x y z
N MET A 1 -1.72 -28.25 -22.33
CA MET A 1 -0.82 -27.28 -22.99
C MET A 1 -0.85 -26.03 -22.12
N ILE A 2 0.16 -25.84 -21.28
CA ILE A 2 0.29 -24.67 -20.41
C ILE A 2 0.82 -23.52 -21.27
N TRP A 3 0.05 -22.44 -21.38
CA TRP A 3 0.40 -21.27 -22.19
C TRP A 3 1.29 -20.32 -21.37
N ASN A 4 2.55 -20.14 -21.77
CA ASN A 4 3.49 -19.19 -21.16
C ASN A 4 3.90 -18.10 -22.18
N PRO A 5 3.18 -16.97 -22.26
CA PRO A 5 3.44 -15.91 -23.24
C PRO A 5 4.64 -15.03 -22.88
N SER A 6 5.10 -15.09 -21.62
CA SER A 6 6.13 -14.24 -21.07
C SER A 6 7.37 -15.09 -20.82
N CYS A 7 8.11 -15.38 -21.89
CA CYS A 7 9.44 -15.95 -21.76
C CYS A 7 10.23 -15.11 -20.72
N ARG A 8 10.90 -15.75 -19.74
CA ARG A 8 11.64 -15.10 -18.63
C ARG A 8 12.76 -14.13 -19.07
N ALA A 9 12.86 -13.83 -20.36
CA ALA A 9 13.79 -12.89 -20.93
C ALA A 9 13.50 -11.46 -20.46
N ARG A 10 14.54 -10.79 -19.94
CA ARG A 10 14.53 -9.38 -19.49
C ARG A 10 14.08 -8.40 -20.58
N LYS A 11 14.14 -8.82 -21.85
CA LYS A 11 13.51 -8.19 -23.02
C LYS A 11 12.91 -9.30 -23.87
N SER A 12 11.62 -9.21 -24.16
CA SER A 12 10.98 -9.92 -25.25
C SER A 12 10.58 -8.90 -26.32
N SER A 13 11.12 -9.04 -27.52
CA SER A 13 10.71 -8.29 -28.72
C SER A 13 9.87 -9.18 -29.65
N ALA A 14 9.39 -10.31 -29.14
CA ALA A 14 8.60 -11.28 -29.89
C ALA A 14 7.11 -10.91 -29.80
N GLY A 15 6.63 -10.09 -30.74
CA GLY A 15 5.20 -9.84 -30.94
C GLY A 15 4.51 -8.97 -29.88
N TYR A 16 3.18 -9.06 -29.84
CA TYR A 16 2.33 -8.27 -28.96
C TYR A 16 2.36 -8.78 -27.51
N ASP A 17 2.29 -7.86 -26.55
CA ASP A 17 2.12 -8.19 -25.13
C ASP A 17 0.68 -8.61 -24.85
N LEU A 18 0.40 -9.90 -25.07
CA LEU A 18 -0.91 -10.50 -24.85
C LEU A 18 -1.31 -10.50 -23.36
N THR A 19 -0.34 -10.43 -22.44
CA THR A 19 -0.62 -10.31 -21.00
C THR A 19 -1.33 -8.99 -20.74
N ARG A 20 -0.78 -7.89 -21.27
CA ARG A 20 -1.40 -6.56 -21.16
C ARG A 20 -2.72 -6.45 -21.90
N LEU A 21 -2.94 -7.22 -22.96
CA LEU A 21 -4.24 -7.29 -23.63
C LEU A 21 -5.31 -7.93 -22.74
N LEU A 22 -4.96 -8.96 -21.97
CA LEU A 22 -5.90 -9.67 -21.08
C LEU A 22 -6.15 -8.93 -19.76
N ILE A 23 -5.17 -8.18 -19.25
CA ILE A 23 -5.34 -7.34 -18.05
C ILE A 23 -6.43 -6.29 -18.29
N GLY A 24 -7.48 -6.30 -17.47
CA GLY A 24 -8.61 -5.37 -17.60
C GLY A 24 -9.65 -5.79 -18.65
N SER A 25 -9.54 -6.99 -19.24
CA SER A 25 -10.54 -7.49 -20.19
C SER A 25 -11.88 -7.87 -19.56
N GLU A 26 -11.96 -7.97 -18.23
CA GLU A 26 -13.19 -8.28 -17.48
C GLU A 26 -13.94 -9.52 -18.01
N GLY A 27 -13.21 -10.51 -18.51
CA GLY A 27 -13.78 -11.76 -19.05
C GLY A 27 -14.30 -11.69 -20.47
N THR A 28 -14.20 -10.53 -21.14
CA THR A 28 -14.66 -10.36 -22.53
C THR A 28 -13.74 -11.00 -23.57
N LEU A 29 -12.46 -11.19 -23.23
CA LEU A 29 -11.44 -11.73 -24.13
C LEU A 29 -11.05 -13.19 -23.83
N GLY A 30 -11.56 -13.76 -22.73
CA GLY A 30 -11.30 -15.15 -22.36
C GLY A 30 -11.34 -15.40 -20.85
N VAL A 31 -11.05 -16.65 -20.46
CA VAL A 31 -10.97 -17.10 -19.07
C VAL A 31 -9.52 -17.41 -18.73
N VAL A 32 -8.97 -16.74 -17.73
CA VAL A 32 -7.62 -17.01 -17.21
C VAL A 32 -7.69 -18.22 -16.29
N THR A 33 -7.03 -19.32 -16.67
CA THR A 33 -7.02 -20.56 -15.87
C THR A 33 -5.78 -20.74 -15.01
N GLU A 34 -4.66 -20.12 -15.39
CA GLU A 34 -3.37 -20.22 -14.72
C GLU A 34 -2.66 -18.86 -14.75
N VAL A 35 -1.93 -18.53 -13.68
CA VAL A 35 -1.14 -17.29 -13.57
C VAL A 35 0.17 -17.58 -12.85
N GLU A 36 1.28 -17.09 -13.40
CA GLU A 36 2.57 -17.06 -12.72
C GLU A 36 2.80 -15.69 -12.08
N LEU A 37 3.05 -15.65 -10.77
CA LEU A 37 3.25 -14.42 -10.01
C LEU A 37 4.68 -14.32 -9.47
N ARG A 38 5.19 -13.09 -9.40
CA ARG A 38 6.42 -12.79 -8.67
C ARG A 38 6.09 -12.65 -7.19
N LEU A 39 6.74 -13.47 -6.36
CA LEU A 39 6.60 -13.43 -4.92
C LEU A 39 7.73 -12.62 -4.27
N HIS A 40 7.46 -12.08 -3.09
CA HIS A 40 8.41 -11.39 -2.22
C HIS A 40 8.46 -12.11 -0.87
N GLY A 41 9.59 -12.00 -0.16
CA GLY A 41 9.73 -12.56 1.19
C GLY A 41 8.78 -11.86 2.18
N VAL A 42 8.37 -12.59 3.21
CA VAL A 42 7.58 -12.01 4.32
C VAL A 42 8.49 -11.05 5.10
N PRO A 43 8.06 -9.80 5.34
CA PRO A 43 8.87 -8.84 6.09
C PRO A 43 9.04 -9.30 7.54
N GLU A 44 10.18 -8.97 8.15
CA GLU A 44 10.48 -9.31 9.55
C GLU A 44 9.57 -8.54 10.51
N ILE A 45 9.37 -7.26 10.24
CA ILE A 45 8.52 -6.37 11.02
C ILE A 45 7.50 -5.68 10.10
N GLN A 46 6.27 -5.56 10.61
CA GLN A 46 5.25 -4.66 10.10
C GLN A 46 4.83 -3.73 11.24
N ARG A 47 4.63 -2.45 10.94
CA ARG A 47 4.14 -1.44 11.89
C ARG A 47 3.06 -0.60 11.24
N LEU A 48 2.00 -0.36 12.00
CA LEU A 48 0.91 0.51 11.60
C LEU A 48 0.92 1.81 12.43
N ALA A 49 0.83 2.94 11.76
CA ALA A 49 0.68 4.23 12.40
C ALA A 49 -0.58 4.92 11.90
N VAL A 50 -1.37 5.45 12.84
CA VAL A 50 -2.56 6.25 12.54
C VAL A 50 -2.26 7.70 12.92
N CYS A 51 -2.17 8.57 11.92
CA CYS A 51 -1.90 9.99 12.09
C CYS A 51 -3.16 10.79 11.81
N SER A 52 -3.73 11.44 12.82
CA SER A 52 -4.91 12.29 12.66
C SER A 52 -4.54 13.75 12.40
N PHE A 53 -5.28 14.40 11.52
CA PHE A 53 -5.05 15.75 11.04
C PHE A 53 -6.30 16.62 11.27
N PRO A 54 -6.13 17.94 11.48
CA PRO A 54 -7.25 18.89 11.57
C PRO A 54 -7.97 19.12 10.23
N SER A 55 -7.38 18.74 9.09
CA SER A 55 -8.00 18.88 7.77
C SER A 55 -7.48 17.82 6.79
N ILE A 56 -8.31 17.48 5.80
CA ILE A 56 -7.93 16.58 4.69
C ILE A 56 -6.75 17.15 3.90
N GLN A 57 -6.72 18.47 3.68
CA GLN A 57 -5.62 19.12 2.94
C GLN A 57 -4.27 18.85 3.61
N LEU A 58 -4.19 18.97 4.94
CA LEU A 58 -2.94 18.73 5.66
C LEU A 58 -2.51 17.26 5.60
N ALA A 59 -3.46 16.33 5.59
CA ALA A 59 -3.18 14.91 5.38
C ALA A 59 -2.60 14.66 3.97
N VAL A 60 -3.19 15.26 2.93
CA VAL A 60 -2.70 15.14 1.54
C VAL A 60 -1.32 15.77 1.36
N ASP A 61 -1.09 16.95 1.95
CA ASP A 61 0.21 17.62 1.90
C ASP A 61 1.30 16.78 2.57
N THR A 62 0.95 16.14 3.70
CA THR A 62 1.85 15.23 4.43
C THR A 62 2.16 13.97 3.62
N CYS A 63 1.13 13.34 3.04
CA CYS A 63 1.28 12.21 2.11
C CYS A 63 2.25 12.55 0.96
N THR A 64 2.07 13.73 0.36
CA THR A 64 2.93 14.23 -0.72
C THR A 64 4.37 14.43 -0.25
N ALA A 65 4.58 15.01 0.93
CA ALA A 65 5.90 15.22 1.50
C ALA A 65 6.62 13.89 1.75
N ILE A 66 5.94 12.90 2.34
CA ILE A 66 6.50 11.55 2.58
C ILE A 66 6.94 10.91 1.26
N MET A 67 6.12 10.99 0.21
CA MET A 67 6.46 10.46 -1.11
C MET A 67 7.66 11.19 -1.73
N GLN A 68 7.74 12.51 -1.60
CA GLN A 68 8.83 13.33 -2.14
C GLN A 68 10.17 13.09 -1.42
N MET A 69 10.12 12.78 -0.12
CA MET A 69 11.30 12.39 0.65
C MET A 69 11.84 11.00 0.28
N GLY A 70 11.10 10.23 -0.53
CA GLY A 70 11.50 8.90 -0.96
C GLY A 70 11.49 7.87 0.18
N ILE A 71 10.69 8.12 1.24
CA ILE A 71 10.53 7.15 2.32
C ILE A 71 9.74 5.95 1.77
N PRO A 72 10.28 4.73 1.84
CA PRO A 72 9.61 3.55 1.31
C PRO A 72 8.52 3.09 2.28
N VAL A 73 7.32 3.67 2.13
CA VAL A 73 6.11 3.23 2.84
C VAL A 73 5.51 2.02 2.12
N ALA A 74 5.06 1.02 2.89
CA ALA A 74 4.45 -0.19 2.32
C ALA A 74 3.01 0.06 1.89
N ARG A 75 2.26 0.79 2.71
CA ARG A 75 0.91 1.26 2.40
C ARG A 75 0.69 2.62 3.05
N MET A 76 -0.06 3.47 2.38
CA MET A 76 -0.55 4.72 2.95
C MET A 76 -1.98 4.93 2.47
N GLU A 77 -2.91 5.05 3.42
CA GLU A 77 -4.34 5.17 3.14
C GLU A 77 -4.91 6.40 3.86
N LEU A 78 -5.68 7.20 3.13
CA LEU A 78 -6.38 8.35 3.69
C LEU A 78 -7.79 7.92 4.11
N MET A 79 -8.11 8.16 5.38
CA MET A 79 -9.43 7.92 5.96
C MET A 79 -10.05 9.24 6.36
N ASP A 80 -11.23 9.55 5.85
CA ASP A 80 -12.03 10.68 6.32
C ASP A 80 -12.71 10.36 7.67
N GLU A 81 -13.39 11.34 8.25
CA GLU A 81 -14.08 11.20 9.53
C GLU A 81 -15.14 10.09 9.51
N HIS A 82 -15.85 9.96 8.39
CA HIS A 82 -16.91 8.95 8.23
C HIS A 82 -16.34 7.54 8.21
N THR A 83 -15.26 7.34 7.45
CA THR A 83 -14.55 6.06 7.35
C THR A 83 -13.88 5.71 8.67
N MET A 84 -13.30 6.68 9.37
CA MET A 84 -12.72 6.48 10.71
C MET A 84 -13.80 6.10 11.74
N ALA A 85 -14.94 6.79 11.75
CA ALA A 85 -16.05 6.46 12.63
C ALA A 85 -16.62 5.05 12.36
N ALA A 86 -16.75 4.66 11.09
CA ALA A 86 -17.17 3.32 10.71
C ALA A 86 -16.16 2.25 11.16
N THR A 87 -14.88 2.52 10.99
CA THR A 87 -13.78 1.63 11.38
C THR A 87 -13.72 1.45 12.90
N ASN A 88 -13.85 2.53 13.67
CA ASN A 88 -13.91 2.46 15.13
C ASN A 88 -15.09 1.60 15.60
N ARG A 89 -16.28 1.75 15.00
CA ARG A 89 -17.45 0.93 15.35
C ARG A 89 -17.27 -0.55 15.01
N TYR A 90 -16.73 -0.86 13.83
CA TYR A 90 -16.56 -2.24 13.37
C TYR A 90 -15.42 -2.95 14.12
N SER A 91 -14.26 -2.31 14.19
CA SER A 91 -13.04 -2.87 14.77
C SER A 91 -12.90 -2.63 16.27
N LYS A 92 -13.86 -1.93 16.90
CA LYS A 92 -13.86 -1.55 18.33
C LYS A 92 -12.60 -0.78 18.74
N LEU A 93 -12.20 0.17 17.90
CA LEU A 93 -11.07 1.06 18.14
C LEU A 93 -11.56 2.39 18.71
N ASP A 94 -10.66 3.13 19.35
CA ASP A 94 -10.95 4.42 19.98
C ASP A 94 -10.09 5.55 19.36
N ASN A 95 -9.89 5.49 18.04
CA ASN A 95 -9.14 6.52 17.32
C ASN A 95 -9.93 7.83 17.23
N ALA A 96 -9.24 8.95 17.10
CA ALA A 96 -9.89 10.24 16.89
C ALA A 96 -10.69 10.22 15.57
N VAL A 97 -11.95 10.66 15.62
CA VAL A 97 -12.81 10.79 14.44
C VAL A 97 -12.44 12.07 13.69
N LEU A 98 -11.27 12.04 13.05
CA LEU A 98 -10.66 13.12 12.29
C LEU A 98 -10.06 12.54 10.99
N PRO A 99 -9.87 13.36 9.95
CA PRO A 99 -9.12 12.95 8.76
C PRO A 99 -7.78 12.37 9.17
N SER A 100 -7.48 11.16 8.73
CA SER A 100 -6.31 10.41 9.21
C SER A 100 -5.59 9.71 8.08
N LEU A 101 -4.26 9.67 8.16
CA LEU A 101 -3.44 8.78 7.34
C LEU A 101 -3.12 7.50 8.14
N VAL A 102 -3.42 6.36 7.54
CA VAL A 102 -3.00 5.06 8.02
C VAL A 102 -1.77 4.64 7.21
N ILE A 103 -0.63 4.54 7.88
CA ILE A 103 0.66 4.28 7.26
C ILE A 103 1.15 2.92 7.75
N GLU A 104 1.37 2.00 6.81
CA GLU A 104 2.02 0.72 7.07
C GLU A 104 3.48 0.81 6.63
N LEU A 105 4.38 0.49 7.56
CA LEU A 105 5.81 0.35 7.34
C LEU A 105 6.17 -1.13 7.49
N ASN A 106 7.02 -1.65 6.60
CA ASN A 106 7.52 -3.00 6.71
C ASN A 106 8.98 -3.10 6.28
N GLY A 107 9.71 -4.06 6.85
CA GLY A 107 11.14 -4.22 6.62
C GLY A 107 11.84 -4.92 7.76
N THR A 108 13.15 -4.65 7.89
CA THR A 108 13.93 -5.03 9.07
C THR A 108 13.60 -4.11 10.25
N ALA A 109 14.00 -4.50 11.46
CA ALA A 109 13.79 -3.65 12.64
C ALA A 109 14.41 -2.26 12.49
N ASP A 110 15.64 -2.19 11.96
CA ASP A 110 16.37 -0.94 11.77
C ASP A 110 15.71 -0.06 10.70
N ASP A 111 15.22 -0.65 9.61
CA ASP A 111 14.53 0.09 8.55
C ASP A 111 13.26 0.75 9.06
N VAL A 112 12.44 0.00 9.81
CA VAL A 112 11.16 0.48 10.31
C VAL A 112 11.34 1.56 11.37
N GLU A 113 12.34 1.44 12.24
CA GLU A 113 12.65 2.46 13.25
C GLU A 113 13.13 3.76 12.58
N ASN A 114 14.03 3.66 11.60
CA ASN A 114 14.53 4.81 10.85
C ASN A 114 13.38 5.51 10.08
N GLN A 115 12.52 4.74 9.41
CA GLN A 115 11.35 5.29 8.71
C GLN A 115 10.36 5.96 9.69
N THR A 116 10.13 5.35 10.85
CA THR A 116 9.26 5.87 11.89
C THR A 116 9.74 7.22 12.41
N ALA A 117 11.06 7.37 12.58
CA ALA A 117 11.69 8.63 12.99
C ALA A 117 11.57 9.72 11.90
N LEU A 118 11.73 9.36 10.63
CA LEU A 118 11.67 10.30 9.51
C LEU A 118 10.25 10.82 9.22
N VAL A 119 9.23 10.02 9.46
CA VAL A 119 7.82 10.40 9.24
C VAL A 119 7.28 11.26 10.42
N ASP A 120 8.11 11.54 11.44
CA ASP A 120 7.71 12.24 12.69
C ASP A 120 6.40 11.69 13.26
N LEU A 121 6.30 10.36 13.35
CA LEU A 121 5.15 9.65 13.93
C LEU A 121 4.98 9.92 15.44
N SER A 122 5.71 10.87 16.02
CA SER A 122 5.63 11.27 17.42
C SER A 122 4.23 11.74 17.83
N LYS A 123 3.42 12.21 16.87
CA LYS A 123 2.03 12.65 17.05
C LYS A 123 0.98 11.62 16.64
N CYS A 124 1.39 10.42 16.21
CA CYS A 124 0.51 9.40 15.66
C CYS A 124 0.25 8.26 16.65
N THR A 125 -0.97 7.75 16.68
CA THR A 125 -1.35 6.62 17.53
C THR A 125 -0.79 5.34 16.92
N ARG A 126 0.22 4.75 17.57
CA ARG A 126 0.82 3.48 17.14
C ARG A 126 -0.16 2.35 17.40
N HIS A 127 -0.53 1.64 16.34
CA HIS A 127 -1.29 0.40 16.45
C HIS A 127 -0.38 -0.75 16.01
N ALA A 128 -0.36 -1.81 16.83
CA ALA A 128 0.64 -2.87 16.80
C ALA A 128 0.89 -3.45 15.41
#